data_AF-A0A8S9FJ29-F1
#
_entry.id   AF-A0A8S9FJ29-F1
#
_cell.length_a   1.000
_cell.length_b   1.000
_cell.length_c   1.000
_cell.angle_alpha   90.00
_cell.angle_beta   90.00
_cell.angle_gamma   90.00
#
_symmetry.space_group_name_H-M   'P 1'
#
loop_
_entity.id
_entity.type
_entity.pdbx_description
1 polymer ?
#
loop_
_entity_poly.entity_id
_entity_poly.type
_entity_poly.pdbx_seq_one_letter_code
_entity_poly.pdbx_strand_id
1 'polypeptide(L)'
;MGSRSVKHIADVSKLRIYQVPQLGLYFSFLPLTSVCEYITGYIDLYFQMHDEKAVTCEEDFFAAMRDANNADFANFLQYFYWSGTPVVKMVSSYDAEARTFSLKFSHEIPLTPGQPTKEPTLIPVVIGLLDSSGKDITLSSVYHDGTQQTISSSSTILRVTKVSQESFFKPKCGM
;
A
#
# COMPACT_ATOMS: atom_id res chain seq x y z
N MET A 1 40.63 -4.08 37.74
CA MET A 1 40.03 -4.43 36.44
C MET A 1 38.77 -5.23 36.69
N GLY A 2 37.62 -4.55 36.69
CA GLY A 2 36.34 -5.12 37.12
C GLY A 2 35.53 -5.63 35.94
N SER A 3 35.23 -6.93 35.98
CA SER A 3 34.15 -7.58 35.22
C SER A 3 32.87 -6.73 35.28
N ARG A 4 32.34 -6.33 34.13
CA ARG A 4 30.99 -5.75 34.04
C ARG A 4 30.11 -6.78 33.34
N SER A 5 29.23 -7.39 34.12
CA SER A 5 28.14 -8.25 33.68
C SER A 5 27.42 -7.65 32.47
N VAL A 6 27.29 -8.46 31.43
CA VAL A 6 26.25 -8.29 30.40
C VAL A 6 24.91 -8.23 31.15
N LYS A 7 24.25 -7.08 31.14
CA LYS A 7 22.87 -6.99 31.61
C LYS A 7 22.03 -7.76 30.61
N HIS A 8 21.68 -8.99 30.98
CA HIS A 8 20.66 -9.78 30.30
C HIS A 8 19.46 -8.88 29.98
N ILE A 9 19.02 -8.94 28.72
CA ILE A 9 17.70 -8.47 28.29
C ILE A 9 16.71 -8.86 29.38
N ALA A 10 16.03 -7.86 29.93
CA ALA A 10 15.11 -8.02 31.04
C ALA A 10 14.14 -9.16 30.73
N ASP A 11 13.99 -10.06 31.70
CA ASP A 11 13.03 -11.16 31.81
C ASP A 11 11.79 -10.96 30.92
N VAL A 12 11.83 -11.55 29.72
CA VAL A 12 10.77 -11.50 28.70
C VAL A 12 9.46 -12.13 29.21
N SER A 13 9.51 -12.86 30.34
CA SER A 13 8.36 -13.41 31.06
C SER A 13 7.49 -12.34 31.74
N LYS A 14 7.99 -11.11 31.89
CA LYS A 14 7.27 -9.96 32.50
C LYS A 14 6.84 -8.89 31.51
N LEU A 15 7.23 -9.02 30.23
CA LEU A 15 6.50 -8.38 29.14
C LEU A 15 5.14 -9.07 29.09
N ARG A 16 4.17 -8.54 29.86
CA ARG A 16 2.78 -8.80 29.54
C ARG A 16 2.64 -8.43 28.08
N ILE A 17 2.29 -9.44 27.29
CA ILE A 17 1.83 -9.36 25.92
C ILE A 17 0.63 -8.40 25.94
N TYR A 18 0.88 -7.10 26.00
CA TYR A 18 0.00 -6.12 25.41
C TYR A 18 0.04 -6.51 23.96
N GLN A 19 -0.95 -7.29 23.58
CA GLN A 19 -1.49 -7.35 22.24
C GLN A 19 -0.49 -6.76 21.22
N VAL A 20 0.36 -7.62 20.68
CA VAL A 20 0.63 -7.57 19.25
C VAL A 20 -0.55 -8.34 18.66
N PRO A 21 -1.80 -7.80 18.63
CA PRO A 21 -2.84 -8.58 18.02
C PRO A 21 -2.63 -8.38 16.52
N GLN A 22 -2.04 -9.40 15.91
CA GLN A 22 -2.30 -9.74 14.53
C GLN A 22 -1.54 -9.02 13.40
N LEU A 23 -0.69 -8.03 13.63
CA LEU A 23 0.01 -7.32 12.52
C LEU A 23 0.92 -8.20 11.64
N GLY A 24 1.45 -9.32 12.16
CA GLY A 24 2.19 -10.30 11.35
C GLY A 24 1.31 -11.19 10.45
N LEU A 25 0.00 -11.21 10.69
CA LEU A 25 -0.98 -12.04 9.96
C LEU A 25 -2.12 -11.24 9.31
N TYR A 26 -2.35 -9.97 9.69
CA TYR A 26 -3.42 -9.12 9.13
C TYR A 26 -3.05 -8.41 7.84
N PHE A 27 -1.77 -8.47 7.47
CA PHE A 27 -1.34 -8.18 6.11
C PHE A 27 -1.88 -9.19 5.07
N SER A 28 -2.69 -10.17 5.46
CA SER A 28 -3.25 -11.19 4.56
C SER A 28 -4.44 -10.73 3.69
N PHE A 29 -4.95 -9.51 3.83
CA PHE A 29 -6.16 -9.09 3.09
C PHE A 29 -6.13 -7.71 2.41
N LEU A 30 -5.03 -6.96 2.47
CA LEU A 30 -4.57 -6.31 1.24
C LEU A 30 -3.67 -7.33 0.54
N PRO A 31 -3.57 -7.37 -0.79
CA PRO A 31 -2.47 -8.09 -1.40
C PRO A 31 -1.19 -7.45 -0.86
N LEU A 32 -0.52 -8.11 0.11
CA LEU A 32 0.84 -7.79 0.55
C LEU A 32 1.72 -7.48 -0.65
N THR A 33 1.51 -8.21 -1.73
CA THR A 33 2.12 -8.00 -3.05
C THR A 33 1.95 -6.59 -3.58
N SER A 34 0.76 -6.00 -3.56
CA SER A 34 0.53 -4.63 -4.06
C SER A 34 1.24 -3.58 -3.21
N VAL A 35 1.31 -3.76 -1.88
CA VAL A 35 2.03 -2.85 -0.99
C VAL A 35 3.54 -3.01 -1.16
N CYS A 36 4.03 -4.25 -1.27
CA CYS A 36 5.45 -4.54 -1.51
C CYS A 36 5.93 -4.11 -2.90
N GLU A 37 5.09 -4.20 -3.94
CA GLU A 37 5.38 -3.67 -5.28
C GLU A 37 5.36 -2.13 -5.28
N TYR A 38 4.55 -1.52 -4.42
CA TYR A 38 4.44 -0.07 -4.32
C TYR A 38 5.55 0.58 -3.48
N ILE A 39 6.08 -0.14 -2.47
CA ILE A 39 7.09 0.36 -1.54
C ILE A 39 8.32 -0.54 -1.60
N THR A 40 9.37 -0.08 -2.28
CA THR A 40 10.62 -0.83 -2.47
C THR A 40 11.82 -0.09 -1.88
N GLY A 41 12.94 -0.79 -1.65
CA GLY A 41 14.22 -0.21 -1.23
C GLY A 41 14.27 0.43 0.17
N TYR A 42 13.13 0.55 0.86
CA TYR A 42 13.06 1.23 2.14
C TYR A 42 13.71 0.47 3.28
N ILE A 43 13.76 -0.86 3.21
CA ILE A 43 14.40 -1.71 4.22
C ILE A 43 15.91 -1.43 4.26
N ASP A 44 16.55 -1.30 3.10
CA ASP A 44 17.98 -0.97 3.02
C ASP A 44 18.25 0.41 3.62
N LEU A 45 17.42 1.40 3.27
CA LEU A 45 17.52 2.76 3.82
C LEU A 45 17.27 2.80 5.34
N TYR A 46 16.27 2.05 5.81
CA TYR A 46 15.97 1.93 7.23
C TYR A 46 17.16 1.38 8.02
N PHE A 47 17.76 0.27 7.57
CA PHE A 47 18.94 -0.28 8.23
C PHE A 47 20.13 0.69 8.17
N GLN A 48 20.37 1.37 7.05
CA GLN A 48 21.43 2.39 6.96
C GLN A 48 21.27 3.51 7.99
N MET A 49 20.05 3.96 8.26
CA MET A 49 19.80 5.07 9.17
C MET A 49 19.72 4.66 10.65
N HIS A 50 19.28 3.43 10.92
CA HIS A 50 18.80 3.04 12.25
C HIS A 50 19.44 1.77 12.83
N ASP A 51 20.51 1.25 12.23
CA ASP A 51 21.22 0.11 12.80
C ASP A 51 21.70 0.40 14.25
N GLU A 52 21.56 -0.60 15.11
CA GLU A 52 21.87 -0.57 16.54
C GLU A 52 21.15 0.52 17.38
N LYS A 53 20.06 1.11 16.87
CA LYS A 53 19.25 2.12 17.58
C LYS A 53 17.90 1.56 18.03
N ALA A 54 17.38 2.10 19.14
CA ALA A 54 15.97 1.96 19.46
C ALA A 54 15.17 2.96 18.62
N VAL A 55 14.18 2.47 17.87
CA VAL A 55 13.39 3.27 16.93
C VAL A 55 11.90 3.10 17.12
N THR A 56 11.15 4.00 16.51
CA THR A 56 9.68 3.99 16.48
C THR A 56 9.17 3.56 15.09
N CYS A 57 8.04 2.86 15.06
CA CYS A 57 7.40 2.49 13.79
C CYS A 57 6.87 3.70 13.01
N GLU A 58 6.49 4.76 13.73
CA GLU A 58 5.74 5.89 13.19
C GLU A 58 6.66 6.93 12.55
N GLU A 59 7.80 7.21 13.18
CA GLU A 59 8.74 8.23 12.71
C GLU A 59 9.83 7.60 11.85
N ASP A 60 10.50 6.56 12.33
CA ASP A 60 11.73 6.05 11.70
C ASP A 60 11.45 5.10 10.52
N PHE A 61 10.56 4.12 10.73
CA PHE A 61 10.23 3.13 9.69
C PHE A 61 9.47 3.75 8.52
N PHE A 62 8.55 4.66 8.82
CA PHE A 62 7.77 5.36 7.80
C PHE A 62 8.57 6.45 7.08
N ALA A 63 9.47 7.17 7.76
CA ALA A 63 10.39 8.08 7.10
C ALA A 63 11.24 7.33 6.07
N ALA A 64 11.79 6.15 6.41
CA ALA A 64 12.52 5.33 5.46
C ALA A 64 11.67 4.92 4.24
N MET A 65 10.38 4.58 4.42
CA MET A 65 9.48 4.29 3.29
C MET A 65 9.32 5.49 2.37
N ARG A 66 8.94 6.64 2.94
CA ARG A 66 8.71 7.90 2.23
C ARG A 66 9.95 8.35 1.47
N ASP A 67 11.10 8.30 2.12
CA ASP A 67 12.35 8.81 1.59
C ASP A 67 12.89 7.90 0.47
N ALA A 68 12.77 6.57 0.60
CA ALA A 68 13.20 5.63 -0.43
C ALA A 68 12.34 5.68 -1.71
N ASN A 69 11.05 6.01 -1.58
CA ASN A 69 10.11 5.96 -2.71
C ASN A 69 9.74 7.37 -3.23
N ASN A 70 10.27 8.44 -2.63
CA ASN A 70 9.93 9.83 -2.90
C ASN A 70 8.41 10.05 -3.04
N ALA A 71 7.65 9.37 -2.17
CA ALA A 71 6.20 9.27 -2.27
C ALA A 71 5.56 9.77 -0.98
N ASP A 72 4.55 10.61 -1.10
CA ASP A 72 3.72 10.99 0.04
C ASP A 72 2.81 9.83 0.41
N PHE A 73 3.06 9.19 1.54
CA PHE A 73 2.24 8.11 2.08
C PHE A 73 1.21 8.63 3.10
N ALA A 74 0.85 9.92 3.06
CA ALA A 74 -0.19 10.50 3.92
C ALA A 74 -1.40 9.56 4.05
N ASN A 75 -1.81 9.32 5.30
CA ASN A 75 -2.85 8.38 5.75
C ASN A 75 -2.53 6.88 5.63
N PHE A 76 -1.41 6.42 5.06
CA PHE A 76 -1.01 5.01 5.10
C PHE A 76 -0.67 4.55 6.53
N LEU A 77 -0.20 5.45 7.39
CA LEU A 77 0.01 5.16 8.81
C LEU A 77 -1.27 4.68 9.51
N GLN A 78 -2.45 5.04 9.00
CA GLN A 78 -3.72 4.61 9.57
C GLN A 78 -3.90 3.09 9.57
N TYR A 79 -3.20 2.34 8.71
CA TYR A 79 -3.20 0.86 8.77
C TYR A 79 -2.60 0.29 10.04
N PHE A 80 -1.71 1.02 10.70
CA PHE A 80 -1.13 0.59 11.97
C PHE A 80 -2.06 0.86 13.15
N TYR A 81 -3.03 1.78 13.00
CA TYR A 81 -3.96 2.17 14.06
C TYR A 81 -5.35 1.55 13.89
N TRP A 82 -5.84 1.39 12.67
CA TRP A 82 -7.20 0.91 12.41
C TRP A 82 -7.26 -0.60 12.35
N SER A 83 -8.25 -1.14 13.05
CA SER A 83 -8.66 -2.53 12.91
C SER A 83 -9.66 -2.70 11.77
N GLY A 84 -9.86 -3.93 11.31
CA GLY A 84 -10.83 -4.23 10.27
C GLY A 84 -10.25 -4.20 8.85
N THR A 85 -10.89 -4.93 7.95
CA THR A 85 -10.42 -5.13 6.58
C THR A 85 -11.10 -4.13 5.64
N PRO A 86 -10.34 -3.33 4.87
CA PRO A 86 -10.92 -2.46 3.86
C PRO A 86 -11.72 -3.28 2.83
N VAL A 87 -12.90 -2.78 2.47
CA VAL A 87 -13.72 -3.34 1.40
C VAL A 87 -13.57 -2.44 0.19
N VAL A 88 -13.08 -2.99 -0.92
CA VAL A 88 -12.92 -2.28 -2.19
C VAL A 88 -13.90 -2.85 -3.19
N LYS A 89 -14.67 -1.97 -3.84
CA LYS A 89 -15.55 -2.28 -4.96
C LYS A 89 -14.97 -1.62 -6.20
N MET A 90 -14.99 -2.37 -7.30
CA MET A 90 -14.54 -1.89 -8.60
C MET A 90 -15.63 -2.14 -9.63
N VAL A 91 -15.95 -1.12 -10.41
CA VAL A 91 -16.83 -1.23 -11.58
C VAL A 91 -16.04 -0.79 -12.80
N SER A 92 -16.09 -1.59 -13.85
CA SER A 92 -15.41 -1.31 -15.11
C SER A 92 -16.39 -1.01 -16.23
N SER A 93 -16.00 -0.14 -17.15
CA SER A 93 -16.67 0.07 -18.43
C SER A 93 -15.65 0.25 -19.55
N TYR A 94 -16.05 -0.05 -20.79
CA TYR A 94 -15.22 0.14 -21.97
C TYR A 94 -15.97 0.96 -23.01
N ASP A 95 -15.34 2.04 -23.47
CA ASP A 95 -15.78 2.83 -24.60
C ASP A 95 -14.98 2.40 -25.85
N ALA A 96 -15.67 1.79 -26.82
CA ALA A 96 -15.06 1.29 -28.04
C ALA A 96 -14.69 2.41 -29.03
N GLU A 97 -15.42 3.53 -29.02
CA GLU A 97 -15.16 4.68 -29.90
C GLU A 97 -13.92 5.44 -29.40
N ALA A 98 -13.88 5.73 -28.10
CA ALA A 98 -12.74 6.39 -27.46
C ALA A 98 -11.56 5.43 -27.17
N ARG A 99 -11.74 4.12 -27.39
CA ARG A 99 -10.80 3.04 -27.03
C ARG A 99 -10.26 3.20 -25.61
N THR A 100 -11.16 3.49 -24.68
CA THR A 100 -10.81 3.85 -23.31
C THR A 100 -11.53 2.91 -22.35
N PHE A 101 -10.76 2.34 -21.43
CA PHE A 101 -11.28 1.51 -20.35
C PHE A 101 -11.35 2.35 -19.08
N SER A 102 -12.48 2.36 -18.40
CA SER A 102 -12.72 3.15 -17.20
C SER A 102 -12.89 2.23 -16.00
N LEU A 103 -12.22 2.56 -14.90
CA LEU A 103 -12.34 1.87 -13.62
C LEU A 103 -12.81 2.86 -12.56
N LYS A 104 -13.97 2.59 -11.99
CA LYS A 104 -14.50 3.29 -10.84
C LYS A 104 -14.28 2.45 -9.59
N PHE A 105 -13.53 3.01 -8.65
CA PHE A 105 -13.27 2.41 -7.35
C PHE A 105 -14.14 3.07 -6.30
N SER A 106 -14.65 2.27 -5.37
CA SER A 106 -15.06 2.77 -4.07
C SER A 106 -14.48 1.91 -2.97
N HIS A 107 -14.14 2.52 -1.85
CA HIS A 107 -13.64 1.78 -0.70
C HIS A 107 -14.15 2.36 0.61
N GLU A 108 -14.28 1.47 1.59
CA GLU A 108 -14.62 1.81 2.96
C GLU A 108 -13.87 0.88 3.91
N ILE A 109 -13.67 1.34 5.15
CA ILE A 109 -13.13 0.51 6.22
C ILE A 109 -14.26 0.37 7.25
N PRO A 110 -14.84 -0.83 7.41
CA PRO A 110 -15.94 -1.03 8.35
C PRO A 110 -15.56 -0.57 9.76
N LEU A 111 -16.51 0.07 10.45
CA LEU A 111 -16.33 0.48 11.83
C LEU A 111 -16.15 -0.73 12.74
N THR A 112 -15.35 -0.58 13.78
CA THR A 112 -15.05 -1.63 14.76
C THR A 112 -15.28 -1.10 16.18
N PRO A 113 -15.54 -1.97 17.18
CA PRO A 113 -15.71 -1.53 18.56
C PRO A 113 -14.52 -0.68 19.03
N GLY A 114 -14.79 0.50 19.58
CA GLY A 114 -13.75 1.46 19.99
C GLY A 114 -13.17 2.33 18.87
N GLN A 115 -13.60 2.15 17.62
CA GLN A 115 -13.20 2.96 16.45
C GLN A 115 -14.45 3.35 15.63
N PRO A 116 -15.24 4.33 16.11
CA PRO A 116 -16.53 4.71 15.51
C PRO A 116 -16.38 5.58 14.25
N THR A 117 -15.17 6.06 13.95
CA THR A 117 -14.84 6.85 12.77
C THR A 117 -13.56 6.34 12.15
N LYS A 118 -13.52 6.28 10.81
CA LYS A 118 -12.33 5.93 10.02
C LYS A 118 -12.31 6.79 8.77
N GLU A 119 -11.19 7.45 8.54
CA GLU A 119 -10.98 8.24 7.33
C GLU A 119 -10.63 7.32 6.15
N PRO A 120 -10.72 7.80 4.91
CA PRO A 120 -10.13 7.08 3.78
C PRO A 120 -8.61 6.97 3.92
N THR A 121 -8.06 5.80 3.67
CA THR A 121 -6.61 5.57 3.58
C THR A 121 -6.21 5.17 2.16
N LEU A 122 -4.92 5.25 1.87
CA LEU A 122 -4.33 4.81 0.62
C LEU A 122 -4.46 3.29 0.45
N ILE A 123 -5.11 2.84 -0.62
CA ILE A 123 -5.13 1.44 -1.05
C ILE A 123 -4.39 1.37 -2.39
N PRO A 124 -3.18 0.78 -2.44
CA PRO A 124 -2.49 0.52 -3.70
C PRO A 124 -3.16 -0.65 -4.42
N VAL A 125 -3.59 -0.43 -5.67
CA VAL A 125 -4.22 -1.47 -6.50
C VAL A 125 -3.37 -1.67 -7.76
N VAL A 126 -2.78 -2.86 -7.87
CA VAL A 126 -2.09 -3.29 -9.10
C VAL A 126 -3.16 -3.67 -10.12
N ILE A 127 -3.03 -3.15 -11.32
CA ILE A 127 -3.93 -3.43 -12.43
C ILE A 127 -3.14 -3.76 -13.68
N GLY A 128 -3.68 -4.67 -14.48
CA GLY A 128 -3.22 -4.98 -15.82
C GLY A 128 -4.44 -5.31 -16.68
N LEU A 129 -4.30 -5.14 -18.00
CA LEU A 129 -5.34 -5.53 -18.96
C LEU A 129 -4.92 -6.82 -19.65
N LEU A 130 -5.87 -7.73 -19.81
CA LEU A 130 -5.70 -8.98 -20.55
C LEU A 130 -6.54 -8.96 -21.82
N ASP A 131 -6.03 -9.55 -22.89
CA ASP A 131 -6.80 -9.77 -24.12
C ASP A 131 -7.69 -11.02 -24.01
N SER A 132 -8.46 -11.31 -25.07
CA SER A 132 -9.35 -12.47 -25.13
C SER A 132 -8.63 -13.82 -25.07
N SER A 133 -7.31 -13.85 -25.29
CA SER A 133 -6.47 -15.05 -25.14
C SER A 133 -5.86 -15.16 -23.74
N GLY A 134 -6.08 -14.18 -22.87
CA GLY A 134 -5.50 -14.11 -21.53
C GLY A 134 -4.09 -13.55 -21.50
N LYS A 135 -3.62 -12.90 -22.58
CA LYS A 135 -2.30 -12.29 -22.66
C LYS A 135 -2.34 -10.83 -22.22
N ASP A 136 -1.30 -10.40 -21.52
CA ASP A 136 -1.08 -9.01 -21.11
C ASP A 136 -1.13 -8.04 -22.31
N ILE A 137 -1.92 -6.98 -22.15
CA ILE A 137 -1.97 -5.82 -23.04
C ILE A 137 -1.09 -4.72 -22.46
N THR A 138 -0.14 -4.22 -23.26
CA THR A 138 0.66 -3.06 -22.86
C THR A 138 -0.22 -1.82 -22.74
N LEU A 139 -0.13 -1.13 -21.61
CA LEU A 139 -0.80 0.16 -21.40
C LEU A 139 -0.01 1.25 -22.12
N SER A 140 -0.70 2.25 -22.68
CA SER A 140 -0.05 3.44 -23.27
C SER A 140 -0.14 4.65 -22.36
N SER A 141 -1.30 4.84 -21.73
CA SER A 141 -1.47 5.88 -20.73
C SER A 141 -2.52 5.52 -19.70
N VAL A 142 -2.35 6.13 -18.54
CA VAL A 142 -3.27 6.05 -17.41
C VAL A 142 -3.56 7.45 -16.94
N TYR A 143 -4.85 7.78 -16.83
CA TYR A 143 -5.31 8.98 -16.17
C TYR A 143 -5.78 8.64 -14.77
N HIS A 144 -5.12 9.20 -13.77
CA HIS A 144 -5.37 8.92 -12.38
C HIS A 144 -5.11 10.17 -11.54
N ASP A 145 -6.07 10.50 -10.66
CA ASP A 145 -6.02 11.67 -9.76
C ASP A 145 -5.65 12.98 -10.47
N GLY A 146 -6.34 13.27 -11.58
CA GLY A 146 -6.13 14.51 -12.34
C GLY A 146 -4.93 14.50 -13.29
N THR A 147 -4.08 13.47 -13.23
CA THR A 147 -2.80 13.42 -13.93
C THR A 147 -2.77 12.30 -14.97
N GLN A 148 -2.28 12.58 -16.16
CA GLN A 148 -2.00 11.56 -17.17
C GLN A 148 -0.54 11.10 -17.07
N GLN A 149 -0.34 9.79 -16.98
CA GLN A 149 0.96 9.15 -16.99
C GLN A 149 1.09 8.31 -18.25
N THR A 150 2.19 8.47 -18.98
CA THR A 150 2.54 7.58 -20.09
C THR A 150 3.21 6.35 -19.51
N ILE A 151 2.70 5.18 -19.88
CA ILE A 151 3.16 3.89 -19.36
C ILE A 151 3.56 3.02 -20.57
N SER A 152 4.51 2.12 -20.38
CA SER A 152 4.96 1.17 -21.39
C SER A 152 5.11 -0.26 -20.83
N SER A 153 4.44 -0.54 -19.71
CA SER A 153 4.33 -1.84 -19.04
C SER A 153 2.94 -2.46 -19.24
N SER A 154 2.80 -3.75 -18.92
CA SER A 154 1.51 -4.46 -18.91
C SER A 154 0.66 -4.16 -17.67
N SER A 155 1.29 -3.72 -16.58
CA SER A 155 0.64 -3.37 -15.33
C SER A 155 1.06 -2.01 -14.79
N THR A 156 0.25 -1.44 -13.91
CA THR A 156 0.57 -0.25 -13.12
C THR A 156 -0.11 -0.31 -11.76
N ILE A 157 0.32 0.57 -10.84
CA ILE A 157 -0.25 0.72 -9.51
C ILE A 157 -1.10 1.98 -9.46
N LEU A 158 -2.37 1.84 -9.11
CA LEU A 158 -3.27 2.96 -8.81
C LEU A 158 -3.29 3.25 -7.32
N ARG A 159 -3.33 4.53 -6.97
CA ARG A 159 -3.44 5.00 -5.60
C ARG A 159 -4.90 5.31 -5.28
N VAL A 160 -5.58 4.39 -4.61
CA VAL A 160 -6.98 4.62 -4.20
C VAL A 160 -7.01 5.32 -2.85
N THR A 161 -7.29 6.63 -2.85
CA THR A 161 -7.21 7.49 -1.65
C THR A 161 -8.55 8.08 -1.23
N LYS A 162 -9.54 8.07 -2.12
CA LYS A 162 -10.89 8.63 -1.86
C LYS A 162 -11.92 7.51 -1.81
N VAL A 163 -12.95 7.69 -0.97
CA VAL A 163 -14.11 6.76 -0.84
C VAL A 163 -14.70 6.38 -2.19
N SER A 164 -14.71 7.30 -3.16
CA SER A 164 -15.08 7.04 -4.54
C SER A 164 -14.15 7.80 -5.47
N GLN A 165 -13.60 7.12 -6.47
CA GLN A 165 -12.71 7.71 -7.47
C GLN A 165 -12.75 6.94 -8.79
N GLU A 166 -12.33 7.60 -9.86
CA GLU A 166 -12.34 7.04 -11.21
C GLU A 166 -10.96 7.16 -11.86
N SER A 167 -10.62 6.21 -12.71
CA SER A 167 -9.37 6.16 -13.44
C SER A 167 -9.60 5.62 -14.84
N PHE A 168 -8.83 6.12 -15.81
CA PHE A 168 -9.01 5.80 -17.23
C PHE A 168 -7.73 5.22 -17.82
N PHE A 169 -7.88 4.24 -18.68
CA PHE A 169 -6.79 3.47 -19.29
C PHE A 169 -6.94 3.52 -20.80
N LYS A 170 -5.81 3.76 -21.47
CA LYS A 170 -5.71 3.56 -22.91
C LYS A 170 -4.76 2.41 -23.19
N PRO A 171 -5.24 1.29 -23.75
CA PRO A 171 -4.35 0.23 -24.22
C PRO A 171 -3.47 0.80 -25.33
N LYS A 172 -2.21 0.35 -25.39
CA LYS A 172 -1.33 0.69 -26.50
C LYS A 172 -1.90 0.03 -27.74
N CYS A 173 -2.36 0.83 -28.70
CA CYS A 173 -2.77 0.32 -30.00
C CYS A 173 -1.59 -0.43 -30.64
N GLY A 174 -1.71 -1.75 -30.70
CA GLY A 174 -0.98 -2.58 -31.66
C GLY A 174 -1.79 -2.68 -32.94
N MET A 175 -1.08 -2.64 -34.08
CA MET A 175 -1.58 -2.78 -35.46
C MET A 175 -2.56 -3.94 -35.64
#